data_AF-A0A1G7FPY6-F1
#
_entry.id   AF-A0A1G7FPY6-F1
#
_cell.length_a   1.000
_cell.length_b   1.000
_cell.length_c   1.000
_cell.angle_alpha   90.00
_cell.angle_beta   90.00
_cell.angle_gamma   90.00
#
_symmetry.space_group_name_H-M   'P 1'
#
loop_
_entity.id
_entity.type
_entity.pdbx_description
1 polymer ?
#
loop_
_entity_poly.entity_id
_entity_poly.type
_entity_poly.pdbx_seq_one_letter_code
_entity_poly.pdbx_strand_id
1 'polypeptide(L)'
;MKKHKDQNKITERNRNKGMEQGFSFFTFNFSLKKYLSLFILYFSLFISAQTQTENYVLSTTCLTADCVKRMEVIQYSDGLGRPKQILNVGASPTRKDVVTHIEYDGLGRQVRDYLPVPQSGASTRNIYPAANATNASIYDNETIYGEKMMENSPLGRILQQTPPGNAWQGHPATFDYKGNVQNEVLKFTTTTSVQNGANYVQSLAISGHYPAKSLYKNKVTDEDGNTTSEYKNAQGQTLLIRKSVLMDPVEGPSGAPAGPGANLENVDTYYVYNEYDQLAFVITPMASRELVMFQS
;
A
#
# COMPACT_ATOMS: atom_id res chain seq x y z
N MET A 1 38.73 29.25 3.62
CA MET A 1 38.68 30.54 4.36
C MET A 1 38.13 31.60 3.41
N LYS A 2 37.06 32.30 3.83
CA LYS A 2 36.36 33.44 3.17
C LYS A 2 35.63 33.14 1.84
N LYS A 3 34.53 33.79 1.45
CA LYS A 3 33.31 34.38 2.05
C LYS A 3 32.54 34.96 0.82
N HIS A 4 31.22 34.83 0.78
CA HIS A 4 30.18 35.63 0.07
C HIS A 4 30.57 36.64 -1.04
N LYS A 5 29.76 36.71 -2.11
CA LYS A 5 28.71 37.76 -2.25
C LYS A 5 27.85 37.61 -3.52
N ASP A 6 26.59 38.01 -3.37
CA ASP A 6 25.52 38.17 -4.37
C ASP A 6 25.89 39.06 -5.57
N GLN A 7 25.15 38.92 -6.69
CA GLN A 7 24.32 40.01 -7.22
C GLN A 7 23.42 39.58 -8.40
N ASN A 8 22.11 39.80 -8.23
CA ASN A 8 21.10 39.84 -9.28
C ASN A 8 21.32 41.06 -10.20
N LYS A 9 21.24 40.86 -11.53
CA LYS A 9 21.23 41.95 -12.51
C LYS A 9 20.09 41.75 -13.51
N ILE A 10 19.03 42.53 -13.33
CA ILE A 10 17.92 42.69 -14.29
C ILE A 10 18.35 43.76 -15.30
N THR A 11 18.17 43.51 -16.59
CA THR A 11 18.36 44.51 -17.65
C THR A 11 17.07 44.62 -18.46
N GLU A 12 16.33 45.71 -18.25
CA GLU A 12 15.21 46.11 -19.10
C GLU A 12 15.72 46.85 -20.34
N ARG A 13 15.05 46.65 -21.47
CA ARG A 13 15.29 47.40 -22.71
C ARG A 13 14.02 48.18 -23.06
N ASN A 14 14.06 49.50 -22.84
CA ASN A 14 12.98 50.43 -23.14
C ASN A 14 12.98 50.84 -24.62
N ARG A 15 11.78 50.90 -25.22
CA ARG A 15 11.52 51.66 -26.45
C ARG A 15 10.05 52.07 -26.52
N ASN A 16 9.74 53.33 -26.19
CA ASN A 16 9.11 54.26 -27.12
C ASN A 16 8.86 55.65 -26.52
N LYS A 17 8.90 56.62 -27.43
CA LYS A 17 8.76 58.07 -27.25
C LYS A 17 7.34 58.47 -26.83
N GLY A 18 7.28 59.63 -26.18
CA GLY A 18 6.12 60.09 -25.42
C GLY A 18 5.02 60.80 -26.19
N MET A 19 4.01 61.18 -25.41
CA MET A 19 3.14 62.33 -25.62
C MET A 19 2.49 62.63 -24.26
N GLU A 20 2.80 63.79 -23.68
CA GLU A 20 2.07 64.31 -22.53
C GLU A 20 0.67 64.77 -22.97
N GLN A 21 -0.35 64.31 -22.25
CA GLN A 21 -1.60 65.04 -22.05
C GLN A 21 -2.06 64.75 -20.63
N GLY A 22 -2.16 65.80 -19.81
CA GLY A 22 -2.54 65.71 -18.41
C GLY A 22 -3.99 65.24 -18.23
N PHE A 23 -4.23 64.44 -17.20
CA PHE A 23 -5.58 64.19 -16.71
C PHE A 23 -5.61 64.17 -15.18
N SER A 24 -6.57 64.92 -14.66
CA SER A 24 -6.83 65.20 -13.25
C SER A 24 -7.07 63.95 -12.41
N PHE A 25 -6.59 63.96 -11.16
CA PHE A 25 -6.87 62.94 -10.15
C PHE A 25 -8.35 62.99 -9.75
N PHE A 26 -9.11 61.97 -10.14
CA PHE A 26 -10.39 61.62 -9.49
C PHE A 26 -10.17 60.37 -8.64
N THR A 27 -10.17 60.53 -7.31
CA THR A 27 -10.15 59.42 -6.37
C THR A 27 -11.55 58.81 -6.28
N PHE A 28 -11.73 57.63 -6.88
CA PHE A 28 -12.95 56.83 -6.71
C PHE A 28 -12.71 55.78 -5.62
N ASN A 29 -13.34 55.96 -4.47
CA ASN A 29 -13.39 54.93 -3.42
C ASN A 29 -14.33 53.80 -3.86
N PHE A 30 -13.78 52.76 -4.48
CA PHE A 30 -14.54 51.54 -4.79
C PHE A 30 -14.51 50.57 -3.60
N SER A 31 -15.70 50.26 -3.06
CA SER A 31 -15.87 49.27 -2.00
C SER A 31 -15.49 47.86 -2.50
N LEU A 32 -14.30 47.39 -2.11
CA LEU A 32 -13.67 46.15 -2.57
C LEU A 32 -14.46 44.86 -2.27
N LYS A 33 -15.46 44.90 -1.38
CA LYS A 33 -16.12 43.68 -0.87
C LYS A 33 -17.12 43.05 -1.86
N LYS A 34 -17.70 43.82 -2.78
CA LYS A 34 -18.69 43.29 -3.76
C LYS A 34 -18.05 42.66 -5.01
N TYR A 35 -16.81 43.01 -5.32
CA TYR A 35 -16.10 42.48 -6.50
C TYR A 35 -15.28 41.23 -6.20
N LEU A 36 -14.93 40.99 -4.93
CA LEU A 36 -14.23 39.78 -4.51
C LEU A 36 -15.06 38.51 -4.77
N SER A 37 -16.38 38.57 -4.58
CA SER A 37 -17.29 37.46 -4.88
C SER A 37 -17.47 37.19 -6.38
N LEU A 38 -17.38 38.22 -7.23
CA LEU A 38 -17.43 38.10 -8.69
C LEU A 38 -16.10 37.60 -9.28
N PHE A 39 -14.98 37.95 -8.64
CA PHE A 39 -13.65 37.49 -9.04
C PHE A 39 -13.46 35.99 -8.75
N ILE A 40 -14.01 35.48 -7.65
CA ILE A 40 -14.00 34.04 -7.33
C ILE A 40 -14.87 33.25 -8.34
N LEU A 41 -15.97 33.83 -8.84
CA LEU A 41 -16.84 33.22 -9.85
C LEU A 41 -16.23 33.22 -11.27
N TYR A 42 -15.34 34.18 -11.56
CA TYR A 42 -14.60 34.25 -12.83
C TYR A 42 -13.34 33.37 -12.83
N PHE A 43 -12.71 33.16 -11.67
CA PHE A 43 -11.52 32.31 -11.55
C PHE A 43 -11.81 30.81 -11.70
N SER A 44 -13.06 30.38 -11.53
CA SER A 44 -13.49 29.00 -11.79
C SER A 44 -13.60 28.63 -13.28
N LEU A 45 -13.42 29.58 -14.21
CA LEU A 45 -13.51 29.34 -15.66
C LEU A 45 -12.15 29.02 -16.33
N PHE A 46 -11.04 28.97 -15.58
CA PHE A 46 -9.71 28.66 -16.12
C PHE A 46 -9.08 27.38 -15.55
N ILE A 47 -9.90 26.43 -15.10
CA ILE A 47 -9.44 25.06 -14.86
C ILE A 47 -9.76 24.24 -16.11
N SER A 48 -8.87 24.24 -17.09
CA SER A 48 -8.96 23.33 -18.25
C SER A 48 -8.47 21.94 -17.84
N ALA A 49 -9.35 21.18 -17.16
CA ALA A 49 -9.14 19.79 -16.76
C ALA A 49 -10.15 18.83 -17.44
N GLN A 50 -10.65 19.20 -18.62
CA GLN A 50 -11.72 18.47 -19.30
C GLN A 50 -11.41 18.32 -20.80
N THR A 51 -11.49 17.09 -21.30
CA THR A 51 -11.84 16.88 -22.70
C THR A 51 -13.36 16.98 -22.83
N GLN A 52 -13.92 17.06 -24.03
CA GLN A 52 -15.39 17.16 -24.18
C GLN A 52 -16.16 15.95 -23.60
N THR A 53 -15.47 14.86 -23.21
CA THR A 53 -16.08 13.61 -22.79
C THR A 53 -15.60 13.08 -21.45
N GLU A 54 -14.46 13.54 -20.93
CA GLU A 54 -13.81 12.91 -19.77
C GLU A 54 -13.23 13.90 -18.77
N ASN A 55 -13.36 13.56 -17.49
CA ASN A 55 -12.71 14.25 -16.39
C ASN A 55 -11.31 13.68 -16.17
N TYR A 56 -10.29 14.54 -16.06
CA TYR A 56 -8.93 14.09 -15.78
C TYR A 56 -8.12 15.07 -14.93
N VAL A 57 -7.05 14.58 -14.32
CA VAL A 57 -6.01 15.38 -13.68
C VAL A 57 -4.71 15.17 -14.44
N LEU A 58 -4.08 16.26 -14.90
CA LEU A 58 -2.74 16.24 -15.50
C LEU A 58 -1.71 16.69 -14.47
N SER A 59 -0.81 15.78 -14.12
CA SER A 59 0.35 16.05 -13.28
C SER A 59 1.59 16.17 -14.16
N THR A 60 2.31 17.28 -14.05
CA THR A 60 3.55 17.54 -14.79
C THR A 60 4.71 17.71 -13.82
N THR A 61 5.73 16.88 -13.96
CA THR A 61 6.97 16.97 -13.19
C THR A 61 8.09 17.44 -14.09
N CYS A 62 8.64 18.63 -13.81
CA CYS A 62 9.79 19.15 -14.54
C CYS A 62 11.08 18.48 -14.08
N LEU A 63 11.84 17.92 -15.02
CA LEU A 63 13.14 17.29 -14.76
C LEU A 63 14.30 18.28 -14.90
N THR A 64 14.03 19.45 -15.47
CA THR A 64 14.98 20.54 -15.63
C THR A 64 14.36 21.85 -15.15
N ALA A 65 15.20 22.82 -14.78
CA ALA A 65 14.76 24.13 -14.27
C ALA A 65 13.91 24.91 -15.29
N ASP A 66 14.12 24.69 -16.58
CA ASP A 66 13.36 25.28 -17.69
C ASP A 66 12.10 24.47 -18.07
N CYS A 67 11.83 23.35 -17.38
CA CYS A 67 10.71 22.43 -17.66
C CYS A 67 10.67 21.86 -19.09
N VAL A 68 11.74 21.98 -19.87
CA VAL A 68 11.79 21.44 -21.25
C VAL A 68 11.77 19.91 -21.21
N LYS A 69 12.54 19.31 -20.29
CA LYS A 69 12.41 17.90 -19.98
C LYS A 69 11.39 17.74 -18.86
N ARG A 70 10.33 17.00 -19.14
CA ARG A 70 9.24 16.78 -18.19
C ARG A 70 8.67 15.38 -18.30
N MET A 71 8.10 14.91 -17.21
CA MET A 71 7.24 13.73 -17.15
C MET A 71 5.81 14.20 -16.95
N GLU A 72 4.88 13.60 -17.67
CA GLU A 72 3.46 13.94 -17.63
C GLU A 72 2.67 12.67 -17.32
N VAL A 73 1.75 12.78 -16.37
CA VAL A 73 0.83 11.71 -15.98
C VAL A 73 -0.59 12.25 -16.05
N ILE A 74 -1.46 11.60 -16.82
CA ILE A 74 -2.88 11.94 -16.91
C ILE A 74 -3.67 10.85 -16.19
N GLN A 75 -4.46 11.23 -15.19
CA GLN A 75 -5.37 10.32 -14.49
C GLN A 75 -6.80 10.65 -14.89
N TYR A 76 -7.44 9.73 -15.61
CA TYR A 76 -8.86 9.81 -15.95
C TYR A 76 -9.71 9.30 -14.80
N SER A 77 -10.80 9.99 -14.52
CA SER A 77 -11.76 9.61 -13.48
C SER A 77 -13.13 9.24 -14.05
N ASP A 78 -13.85 8.38 -13.34
CA ASP A 78 -15.26 8.09 -13.62
C ASP A 78 -16.19 9.23 -13.12
N GLY A 79 -17.51 9.06 -13.30
CA GLY A 79 -18.51 10.05 -12.88
C GLY A 79 -18.60 10.27 -11.35
N LEU A 80 -18.00 9.39 -10.55
CA LEU A 80 -17.90 9.50 -9.10
C LEU A 80 -16.54 10.09 -8.66
N GLY A 81 -15.68 10.46 -9.61
CA GLY A 81 -14.35 11.01 -9.37
C GLY A 81 -13.26 9.97 -9.11
N ARG A 82 -13.58 8.67 -9.17
CA ARG A 82 -12.60 7.60 -8.93
C ARG A 82 -11.72 7.37 -10.16
N PRO A 83 -10.41 7.11 -10.00
CA PRO A 83 -9.53 6.82 -11.13
C PRO A 83 -10.00 5.60 -11.94
N LYS A 84 -10.10 5.70 -13.25
CA LYS A 84 -10.43 4.57 -14.15
C LYS A 84 -9.30 4.23 -15.14
N GLN A 85 -8.37 5.15 -15.35
CA GLN A 85 -7.20 4.92 -16.19
C GLN A 85 -6.10 5.92 -15.82
N ILE A 86 -4.86 5.43 -15.74
CA ILE A 86 -3.67 6.27 -15.57
C ILE A 86 -2.84 6.17 -16.85
N LEU A 87 -2.42 7.31 -17.37
CA LEU A 87 -1.67 7.44 -18.61
C LEU A 87 -0.34 8.11 -18.32
N ASN A 88 0.75 7.36 -18.42
CA ASN A 88 2.11 7.89 -18.38
C ASN A 88 2.52 8.30 -19.80
N VAL A 89 2.48 9.62 -20.05
CA VAL A 89 2.60 10.20 -21.39
C VAL A 89 4.02 10.05 -21.92
N GLY A 90 4.16 9.38 -23.07
CA GLY A 90 5.43 9.16 -23.74
C GLY A 90 6.50 8.46 -22.90
N ALA A 91 6.09 7.65 -21.91
CA ALA A 91 6.97 7.06 -20.90
C ALA A 91 7.77 5.85 -21.40
N SER A 92 7.35 5.20 -22.48
CA SER A 92 8.12 4.08 -23.06
C SER A 92 9.41 4.56 -23.75
N PRO A 93 10.40 3.68 -23.98
CA PRO A 93 11.64 4.04 -24.69
C PRO A 93 11.42 4.63 -26.09
N THR A 94 10.31 4.25 -26.76
CA THR A 94 9.94 4.76 -28.09
C THR A 94 8.99 5.95 -28.02
N ARG A 95 8.88 6.63 -26.87
CA ARG A 95 8.05 7.82 -26.62
C ARG A 95 6.55 7.61 -26.85
N LYS A 96 6.09 6.38 -26.67
CA LYS A 96 4.68 6.00 -26.63
C LYS A 96 4.17 5.97 -25.19
N ASP A 97 2.87 6.09 -25.06
CA ASP A 97 2.20 6.10 -23.77
C ASP A 97 2.23 4.72 -23.09
N VAL A 98 2.21 4.72 -21.76
CA VAL A 98 2.05 3.51 -20.94
C VAL A 98 0.80 3.69 -20.08
N VAL A 99 -0.14 2.75 -20.20
CA VAL A 99 -1.49 2.87 -19.64
C VAL A 99 -1.70 1.86 -18.53
N THR A 100 -2.19 2.29 -17.38
CA THR A 100 -2.68 1.40 -16.32
C THR A 100 -4.19 1.49 -16.27
N HIS A 101 -4.86 0.35 -16.48
CA HIS A 101 -6.30 0.24 -16.33
C HIS A 101 -6.70 0.08 -14.87
N ILE A 102 -7.80 0.69 -14.46
CA ILE A 102 -8.37 0.55 -13.12
C ILE A 102 -9.85 0.26 -13.27
N GLU A 103 -10.30 -0.83 -12.65
CA GLU A 103 -11.70 -1.19 -12.58
C GLU A 103 -12.12 -1.45 -11.14
N TYR A 104 -13.43 -1.33 -10.90
CA TYR A 104 -14.05 -1.53 -9.61
C TYR A 104 -15.16 -2.56 -9.74
N ASP A 105 -15.34 -3.38 -8.71
CA ASP A 105 -16.49 -4.27 -8.60
C ASP A 105 -17.80 -3.47 -8.37
N GLY A 106 -18.93 -4.18 -8.32
CA GLY A 106 -20.24 -3.56 -8.08
C GLY A 106 -20.39 -2.85 -6.73
N LEU A 107 -19.48 -3.11 -5.77
CA LEU A 107 -19.41 -2.44 -4.47
C LEU A 107 -18.41 -1.28 -4.46
N GLY A 108 -17.77 -1.00 -5.60
CA GLY A 108 -16.81 0.09 -5.77
C GLY A 108 -15.39 -0.21 -5.26
N ARG A 109 -15.05 -1.48 -5.07
CA ARG A 109 -13.73 -1.93 -4.59
C ARG A 109 -12.85 -2.32 -5.77
N GLN A 110 -11.56 -1.99 -5.71
CA GLN A 110 -10.58 -2.40 -6.71
C GLN A 110 -10.07 -3.81 -6.37
N VAL A 111 -10.67 -4.81 -7.00
CA VAL A 111 -10.34 -6.23 -6.80
C VAL A 111 -9.25 -6.73 -7.76
N ARG A 112 -8.95 -5.96 -8.82
CA ARG A 112 -7.88 -6.26 -9.77
C ARG A 112 -6.88 -5.11 -9.88
N ASP A 113 -5.61 -5.47 -9.85
CA ASP A 113 -4.48 -4.56 -10.02
C ASP A 113 -3.77 -4.90 -11.33
N TYR A 114 -4.05 -4.15 -12.39
CA TYR A 114 -3.50 -4.40 -13.73
C TYR A 114 -2.06 -3.92 -13.88
N LEU A 115 -1.26 -4.68 -14.63
CA LEU A 115 0.05 -4.28 -15.09
C LEU A 115 -0.06 -3.14 -16.13
N PRO A 116 0.90 -2.19 -16.17
CA PRO A 116 0.87 -1.10 -17.13
C PRO A 116 1.13 -1.55 -18.57
N VAL A 117 0.19 -1.34 -19.49
CA VAL A 117 0.29 -1.76 -20.89
C VAL A 117 0.86 -0.62 -21.77
N PRO A 118 2.04 -0.79 -22.40
CA PRO A 118 2.56 0.16 -23.37
C PRO A 118 1.70 0.17 -24.66
N GLN A 119 1.44 1.36 -25.17
CA GLN A 119 0.57 1.55 -26.34
C GLN A 119 1.38 1.53 -27.64
N SER A 120 0.74 1.13 -28.74
CA SER A 120 1.40 0.95 -30.04
C SER A 120 1.58 2.25 -30.84
N GLY A 121 0.73 3.25 -30.61
CA GLY A 121 0.74 4.54 -31.31
C GLY A 121 1.54 5.64 -30.60
N ALA A 122 1.73 6.77 -31.29
CA ALA A 122 2.24 7.99 -30.67
C ALA A 122 1.27 8.49 -29.58
N SER A 123 1.81 9.21 -28.60
CA SER A 123 1.03 9.82 -27.52
C SER A 123 -0.09 10.70 -28.07
N THR A 124 -1.34 10.34 -27.81
CA THR A 124 -2.49 11.20 -28.14
C THR A 124 -2.99 11.99 -26.94
N ARG A 125 -2.47 11.71 -25.74
CA ARG A 125 -2.94 12.26 -24.45
C ARG A 125 -4.41 12.01 -24.16
N ASN A 126 -5.08 11.16 -24.93
CA ASN A 126 -6.48 10.80 -24.77
C ASN A 126 -6.62 9.49 -23.97
N ILE A 127 -7.83 9.22 -23.50
CA ILE A 127 -8.17 7.94 -22.88
C ILE A 127 -8.08 6.82 -23.94
N TYR A 128 -7.55 5.67 -23.53
CA TYR A 128 -7.46 4.48 -24.36
C TYR A 128 -8.66 3.55 -24.12
N PRO A 129 -9.18 2.87 -25.16
CA PRO A 129 -10.19 1.83 -24.99
C PRO A 129 -9.69 0.73 -24.05
N ALA A 130 -10.60 0.13 -23.27
CA ALA A 130 -10.26 -0.93 -22.32
C ALA A 130 -9.47 -2.08 -22.97
N ALA A 131 -9.89 -2.54 -24.16
CA ALA A 131 -9.20 -3.60 -24.91
C ALA A 131 -7.71 -3.31 -25.17
N ASN A 132 -7.33 -2.03 -25.33
CA ASN A 132 -5.94 -1.62 -25.52
C ASN A 132 -5.20 -1.50 -24.18
N ALA A 133 -5.89 -1.00 -23.15
CA ALA A 133 -5.35 -0.82 -21.81
C ALA A 133 -5.18 -2.14 -21.05
N THR A 134 -5.85 -3.22 -21.49
CA THR A 134 -5.79 -4.57 -20.92
C THR A 134 -5.29 -5.60 -21.94
N ASN A 135 -4.52 -5.17 -22.94
CA ASN A 135 -4.02 -6.09 -23.96
C ASN A 135 -2.93 -7.02 -23.40
N ALA A 136 -3.31 -8.26 -23.07
CA ALA A 136 -2.42 -9.28 -22.54
C ALA A 136 -1.37 -9.78 -23.55
N SER A 137 -1.54 -9.52 -24.86
CA SER A 137 -0.58 -9.98 -25.89
C SER A 137 0.80 -9.34 -25.74
N ILE A 138 0.90 -8.22 -25.02
CA ILE A 138 2.16 -7.55 -24.70
C ILE A 138 2.99 -8.34 -23.67
N TYR A 139 2.32 -9.22 -22.93
CA TYR A 139 2.88 -10.09 -21.91
C TYR A 139 2.67 -11.56 -22.29
N ASP A 140 2.81 -11.91 -23.57
CA ASP A 140 2.69 -13.29 -24.06
C ASP A 140 1.36 -14.00 -23.70
N ASN A 141 0.29 -13.24 -23.53
CA ASN A 141 -1.03 -13.71 -23.06
C ASN A 141 -1.03 -14.30 -21.65
N GLU A 142 -0.16 -13.77 -20.77
CA GLU A 142 -0.24 -13.97 -19.33
C GLU A 142 -1.45 -13.28 -18.70
N THR A 143 -1.85 -13.73 -17.50
CA THR A 143 -2.74 -12.92 -16.66
C THR A 143 -2.04 -11.64 -16.22
N ILE A 144 -2.42 -10.50 -16.78
CA ILE A 144 -1.78 -9.20 -16.54
C ILE A 144 -2.32 -8.43 -15.33
N TYR A 145 -2.97 -9.11 -14.39
CA TYR A 145 -3.48 -8.48 -13.18
C TYR A 145 -3.30 -9.37 -11.97
N GLY A 146 -3.04 -8.77 -10.82
CA GLY A 146 -3.26 -9.43 -9.54
C GLY A 146 -4.74 -9.36 -9.17
N GLU A 147 -5.29 -10.42 -8.59
CA GLU A 147 -6.70 -10.48 -8.18
C GLU A 147 -6.82 -10.68 -6.67
N LYS A 148 -7.77 -10.00 -6.06
CA LYS A 148 -8.12 -10.10 -4.64
C LYS A 148 -9.54 -10.59 -4.51
N MET A 149 -9.73 -11.72 -3.84
CA MET A 149 -11.04 -12.13 -3.39
C MET A 149 -11.29 -11.55 -2.00
N MET A 150 -12.33 -10.77 -1.84
CA MET A 150 -12.70 -10.16 -0.56
C MET A 150 -13.92 -10.85 0.03
N GLU A 151 -14.03 -10.85 1.35
CA GLU A 151 -15.24 -11.30 2.03
C GLU A 151 -16.42 -10.39 1.67
N ASN A 152 -17.63 -10.99 1.64
CA ASN A 152 -18.86 -10.24 1.41
C ASN A 152 -19.40 -9.65 2.73
N SER A 153 -18.56 -8.88 3.42
CA SER A 153 -18.88 -8.21 4.67
C SER A 153 -18.58 -6.71 4.54
N PRO A 154 -19.21 -5.84 5.36
CA PRO A 154 -18.87 -4.41 5.40
C PRO A 154 -17.39 -4.14 5.70
N LEU A 155 -16.69 -5.08 6.34
CA LEU A 155 -15.28 -4.97 6.69
C LEU A 155 -14.35 -5.25 5.50
N GLY A 156 -14.84 -5.94 4.45
CA GLY A 156 -14.14 -6.08 3.16
C GLY A 156 -12.74 -6.70 3.24
N ARG A 157 -12.48 -7.59 4.21
CA ARG A 157 -11.18 -8.25 4.36
C ARG A 157 -10.84 -9.14 3.16
N ILE A 158 -9.56 -9.23 2.83
CA ILE A 158 -9.04 -10.09 1.75
C ILE A 158 -9.07 -11.54 2.24
N LEU A 159 -9.66 -12.45 1.48
CA LEU A 159 -9.64 -13.90 1.73
C LEU A 159 -8.58 -14.61 0.88
N GLN A 160 -8.32 -14.08 -0.31
CA GLN A 160 -7.38 -14.65 -1.27
C GLN A 160 -6.73 -13.52 -2.07
N GLN A 161 -5.45 -13.69 -2.38
CA GLN A 161 -4.73 -12.83 -3.29
C GLN A 161 -3.91 -13.67 -4.26
N THR A 162 -4.07 -13.39 -5.55
CA THR A 162 -3.35 -14.07 -6.63
C THR A 162 -2.49 -13.04 -7.36
N PRO A 163 -1.16 -13.24 -7.44
CA PRO A 163 -0.29 -12.41 -8.26
C PRO A 163 -0.61 -12.48 -9.77
N PRO A 164 -0.18 -11.51 -10.59
CA PRO A 164 -0.25 -11.62 -12.04
C PRO A 164 0.60 -12.78 -12.56
N GLY A 165 0.15 -13.40 -13.65
CA GLY A 165 0.76 -14.56 -14.31
C GLY A 165 -0.13 -15.81 -14.24
N ASN A 166 -0.09 -16.60 -15.30
CA ASN A 166 -0.83 -17.85 -15.46
C ASN A 166 -0.35 -18.91 -14.45
N ALA A 167 0.96 -18.97 -14.20
CA ALA A 167 1.55 -19.88 -13.22
C ALA A 167 0.98 -19.70 -11.80
N TRP A 168 0.57 -18.48 -11.45
CA TRP A 168 0.07 -18.15 -10.11
C TRP A 168 -1.42 -18.42 -9.91
N GLN A 169 -2.19 -18.68 -10.98
CA GLN A 169 -3.64 -18.86 -10.88
C GLN A 169 -4.04 -20.05 -9.98
N GLY A 170 -3.17 -21.07 -9.88
CA GLY A 170 -3.34 -22.22 -8.98
C GLY A 170 -2.65 -22.08 -7.62
N HIS A 171 -1.88 -21.00 -7.40
CA HIS A 171 -1.06 -20.78 -6.22
C HIS A 171 -1.38 -19.44 -5.54
N PRO A 172 -2.60 -19.25 -5.04
CA PRO A 172 -2.96 -18.02 -4.37
C PRO A 172 -2.46 -17.99 -2.92
N ALA A 173 -2.07 -16.81 -2.45
CA ALA A 173 -1.99 -16.56 -1.02
C ALA A 173 -3.41 -16.52 -0.42
N THR A 174 -3.61 -17.15 0.73
CA THR A 174 -4.91 -17.19 1.42
C THR A 174 -4.83 -16.62 2.82
N PHE A 175 -5.93 -16.02 3.26
CA PHE A 175 -6.04 -15.28 4.51
C PHE A 175 -7.23 -15.80 5.30
N ASP A 176 -6.99 -16.14 6.57
CA ASP A 176 -8.02 -16.67 7.47
C ASP A 176 -8.03 -15.85 8.77
N TYR A 177 -9.23 -15.40 9.16
CA TYR A 177 -9.46 -14.54 10.32
C TYR A 177 -10.38 -15.25 11.30
N LYS A 178 -9.81 -15.77 12.39
CA LYS A 178 -10.51 -16.57 13.40
C LYS A 178 -10.15 -16.11 14.81
N GLY A 179 -10.81 -16.71 15.80
CA GLY A 179 -10.30 -16.72 17.17
C GLY A 179 -9.45 -17.96 17.41
N ASN A 180 -8.45 -17.87 18.28
CA ASN A 180 -7.63 -19.00 18.70
C ASN A 180 -8.48 -20.18 19.21
N VAL A 181 -7.95 -21.40 19.13
CA VAL A 181 -8.55 -22.60 19.71
C VAL A 181 -7.99 -22.90 21.10
N GLN A 182 -8.58 -23.88 21.79
CA GLN A 182 -8.13 -24.29 23.12
C GLN A 182 -6.71 -24.84 23.07
N ASN A 183 -5.90 -24.50 24.07
CA ASN A 183 -4.51 -24.94 24.23
C ASN A 183 -3.58 -24.60 23.04
N GLU A 184 -3.91 -23.57 22.25
CA GLU A 184 -3.14 -23.20 21.06
C GLU A 184 -1.96 -22.26 21.34
N VAL A 185 -2.13 -21.36 22.31
CA VAL A 185 -1.19 -20.27 22.62
C VAL A 185 -0.86 -20.30 24.11
N LEU A 186 0.42 -20.43 24.45
CA LEU A 186 0.89 -20.32 25.82
C LEU A 186 0.65 -18.91 26.37
N LYS A 187 0.23 -18.85 27.64
CA LYS A 187 0.07 -17.62 28.38
C LYS A 187 1.28 -17.42 29.27
N PHE A 188 1.91 -16.26 29.13
CA PHE A 188 3.02 -15.83 29.97
C PHE A 188 2.54 -14.75 30.93
N THR A 189 3.10 -14.73 32.13
CA THR A 189 2.85 -13.68 33.13
C THR A 189 4.19 -13.25 33.72
N THR A 190 4.36 -11.94 33.82
CA THR A 190 5.52 -11.33 34.46
C THR A 190 5.12 -10.75 35.82
N THR A 191 6.08 -10.68 36.72
CA THR A 191 5.95 -9.88 37.94
C THR A 191 7.00 -8.78 37.89
N THR A 192 6.59 -7.51 37.93
CA THR A 192 7.51 -6.37 38.01
C THR A 192 7.73 -5.98 39.47
N SER A 193 8.97 -5.63 39.80
CA SER A 193 9.34 -5.07 41.10
C SER A 193 10.09 -3.76 40.92
N VAL A 194 10.26 -3.01 42.00
CA VAL A 194 10.97 -1.73 42.00
C VAL A 194 12.30 -1.90 42.72
N GLN A 195 13.39 -1.59 42.04
CA GLN A 195 14.72 -1.52 42.64
C GLN A 195 15.36 -0.18 42.28
N ASN A 196 15.86 0.54 43.29
CA ASN A 196 16.49 1.85 43.13
C ASN A 196 15.64 2.89 42.36
N GLY A 197 14.32 2.85 42.53
CA GLY A 197 13.40 3.77 41.86
C GLY A 197 13.14 3.46 40.37
N ALA A 198 13.64 2.34 39.86
CA ALA A 198 13.36 1.85 38.51
C ALA A 198 12.57 0.54 38.56
N ASN A 199 11.61 0.41 37.65
CA ASN A 199 10.86 -0.83 37.45
C ASN A 199 11.74 -1.85 36.72
N TYR A 200 11.73 -3.10 37.17
CA TYR A 200 12.36 -4.22 36.47
C TYR A 200 11.49 -5.47 36.57
N VAL A 201 11.55 -6.33 35.54
CA VAL A 201 10.81 -7.58 35.55
C VAL A 201 11.57 -8.60 36.41
N GLN A 202 10.95 -9.02 37.52
CA GLN A 202 11.54 -9.92 38.50
C GLN A 202 11.45 -11.39 38.06
N SER A 203 10.34 -11.78 37.43
CA SER A 203 10.12 -13.16 37.00
C SER A 203 9.24 -13.25 35.75
N LEU A 204 9.38 -14.37 35.04
CA LEU A 204 8.56 -14.78 33.91
C LEU A 204 8.07 -16.20 34.19
N ALA A 205 6.77 -16.43 34.11
CA ALA A 205 6.17 -17.74 34.33
C ALA A 205 5.15 -18.07 33.23
N ILE A 206 5.03 -19.37 32.93
CA ILE A 206 3.96 -19.90 32.08
C ILE A 206 2.72 -20.10 32.96
N SER A 207 1.65 -19.36 32.67
CA SER A 207 0.39 -19.38 33.41
C SER A 207 -0.71 -20.16 32.68
N GLY A 208 -0.32 -21.21 31.96
CA GLY A 208 -1.19 -22.07 31.18
C GLY A 208 -1.34 -21.61 29.74
N HIS A 209 -2.55 -21.72 29.20
CA HIS A 209 -2.90 -21.35 27.82
C HIS A 209 -3.99 -20.30 27.79
N TYR A 210 -4.05 -19.52 26.71
CA TYR A 210 -5.19 -18.64 26.47
C TYR A 210 -6.47 -19.46 26.21
N PRO A 211 -7.63 -19.07 26.78
CA PRO A 211 -8.91 -19.71 26.47
C PRO A 211 -9.23 -19.67 24.97
N ALA A 212 -10.07 -20.61 24.50
CA ALA A 212 -10.54 -20.55 23.12
C ALA A 212 -11.29 -19.23 22.85
N LYS A 213 -11.07 -18.66 21.66
CA LYS A 213 -11.69 -17.41 21.19
C LYS A 213 -11.37 -16.16 22.02
N SER A 214 -10.34 -16.19 22.87
CA SER A 214 -9.90 -15.00 23.61
C SER A 214 -8.93 -14.11 22.83
N LEU A 215 -8.31 -14.64 21.77
CA LEU A 215 -7.34 -13.95 20.92
C LEU A 215 -7.84 -13.90 19.48
N TYR A 216 -7.57 -12.78 18.81
CA TYR A 216 -7.68 -12.68 17.36
C TYR A 216 -6.53 -13.44 16.71
N LYS A 217 -6.85 -14.33 15.77
CA LYS A 217 -5.91 -15.12 14.99
C LYS A 217 -6.03 -14.74 13.51
N ASN A 218 -4.94 -14.21 12.96
CA ASN A 218 -4.80 -13.94 11.54
C ASN A 218 -3.81 -14.95 10.97
N LYS A 219 -4.25 -15.81 10.05
CA LYS A 219 -3.40 -16.77 9.37
C LYS A 219 -3.25 -16.38 7.91
N VAL A 220 -2.01 -16.33 7.44
CA VAL A 220 -1.65 -16.21 6.03
C VAL A 220 -1.03 -17.53 5.60
N THR A 221 -1.50 -18.08 4.49
CA THR A 221 -0.80 -19.14 3.77
C THR A 221 -0.26 -18.53 2.48
N ASP A 222 1.06 -18.61 2.28
CA ASP A 222 1.70 -18.11 1.07
C ASP A 222 1.47 -19.04 -0.12
N GLU A 223 1.92 -18.61 -1.30
CA GLU A 223 1.77 -19.29 -2.57
C GLU A 223 2.46 -20.67 -2.61
N ASP A 224 3.46 -20.88 -1.74
CA ASP A 224 4.21 -22.13 -1.57
C ASP A 224 3.62 -23.04 -0.48
N GLY A 225 2.56 -22.60 0.19
CA GLY A 225 1.86 -23.35 1.24
C GLY A 225 2.45 -23.20 2.65
N ASN A 226 3.49 -22.38 2.85
CA ASN A 226 3.94 -22.05 4.20
C ASN A 226 2.92 -21.16 4.89
N THR A 227 2.81 -21.30 6.21
CA THR A 227 1.79 -20.55 6.95
C THR A 227 2.41 -19.67 8.02
N THR A 228 1.88 -18.46 8.18
CA THR A 228 2.20 -17.54 9.27
C THR A 228 0.91 -17.21 10.00
N SER A 229 0.85 -17.52 11.29
CA SER A 229 -0.28 -17.18 12.17
C SER A 229 0.14 -16.14 13.19
N GLU A 230 -0.53 -14.99 13.22
CA GLU A 230 -0.39 -13.95 14.22
C GLU A 230 -1.55 -14.01 15.21
N TYR A 231 -1.23 -13.98 16.51
CA TYR A 231 -2.21 -13.96 17.59
C TYR A 231 -2.15 -12.64 18.34
N LYS A 232 -3.29 -11.95 18.45
CA LYS A 232 -3.41 -10.65 19.13
C LYS A 232 -4.46 -10.69 20.23
N ASN A 233 -4.21 -9.97 21.33
CA ASN A 233 -5.23 -9.74 22.35
C ASN A 233 -6.21 -8.62 21.93
N ALA A 234 -7.19 -8.32 22.79
CA ALA A 234 -8.21 -7.30 22.54
C ALA A 234 -7.64 -5.87 22.43
N GLN A 235 -6.45 -5.63 23.01
CA GLN A 235 -5.71 -4.37 22.95
C GLN A 235 -4.86 -4.23 21.68
N GLY A 236 -4.83 -5.25 20.82
CA GLY A 236 -4.06 -5.25 19.57
C GLY A 236 -2.58 -5.60 19.72
N GLN A 237 -2.14 -6.00 20.92
CA GLN A 237 -0.78 -6.48 21.16
C GLN A 237 -0.61 -7.88 20.57
N THR A 238 0.44 -8.08 19.77
CA THR A 238 0.82 -9.40 19.23
C THR A 238 1.41 -10.23 20.34
N LEU A 239 0.90 -11.43 20.60
CA LEU A 239 1.36 -12.33 21.66
C LEU A 239 2.17 -13.52 21.14
N LEU A 240 1.86 -13.97 19.92
CA LEU A 240 2.54 -15.06 19.24
C LEU A 240 2.56 -14.80 17.74
N ILE A 241 3.72 -15.00 17.14
CA ILE A 241 3.86 -15.24 15.69
C ILE A 241 4.33 -16.68 15.52
N ARG A 242 3.52 -17.50 14.87
CA ARG A 242 3.83 -18.89 14.55
C ARG A 242 4.05 -19.01 13.05
N LYS A 243 5.27 -19.38 12.63
CA LYS A 243 5.55 -19.79 11.26
C LYS A 243 5.52 -21.31 11.20
N SER A 244 4.71 -21.88 10.32
CA SER A 244 4.69 -23.31 10.06
C SER A 244 5.28 -23.57 8.68
N VAL A 245 6.41 -24.27 8.64
CA VAL A 245 7.10 -24.64 7.41
C VAL A 245 6.81 -26.10 7.09
N LEU A 246 6.64 -26.40 5.80
CA LEU A 246 6.65 -27.78 5.33
C LEU A 246 8.07 -28.30 5.49
N MET A 247 8.27 -29.35 6.29
CA MET A 247 9.54 -30.06 6.31
C MET A 247 9.51 -31.12 5.21
N ASP A 248 10.66 -31.31 4.55
CA ASP A 248 10.87 -32.46 3.69
C ASP A 248 10.54 -33.75 4.48
N PRO A 249 9.94 -34.76 3.84
CA PRO A 249 9.82 -36.08 4.43
C PRO A 249 11.22 -36.50 4.89
N VAL A 250 11.39 -36.74 6.18
CA VAL A 250 12.59 -37.40 6.67
C VAL A 250 12.59 -38.77 6.00
N GLU A 251 13.54 -39.00 5.08
CA GLU A 251 13.83 -40.33 4.56
C GLU A 251 13.94 -41.25 5.77
N GLY A 252 12.94 -42.12 5.95
CA GLY A 252 13.03 -43.18 6.94
C GLY A 252 14.23 -44.08 6.61
N PRO A 253 14.64 -44.96 7.53
CA PRO A 253 15.62 -45.99 7.21
C PRO A 253 15.27 -46.64 5.87
N SER A 254 16.24 -46.72 4.96
CA SER A 254 16.06 -47.14 3.57
C SER A 254 15.12 -48.35 3.46
N GLY A 255 13.90 -48.14 2.97
CA GLY A 255 12.90 -49.18 2.76
C GLY A 255 11.52 -48.96 3.41
N ALA A 256 11.32 -47.90 4.21
CA ALA A 256 9.98 -47.53 4.69
C ALA A 256 9.26 -46.62 3.67
N PRO A 257 8.01 -46.90 3.26
CA PRO A 257 7.26 -45.99 2.39
C PRO A 257 7.10 -44.63 3.08
N ALA A 258 7.41 -43.55 2.36
CA ALA A 258 7.10 -42.19 2.79
C ALA A 258 5.59 -42.11 3.10
N GLY A 259 5.25 -42.03 4.38
CA GLY A 259 3.86 -41.84 4.79
C GLY A 259 3.32 -40.51 4.23
N PRO A 260 2.02 -40.40 3.93
CA PRO A 260 1.44 -39.14 3.48
C PRO A 260 1.35 -38.20 4.68
N GLY A 261 2.36 -37.36 4.86
CA GLY A 261 2.35 -36.36 5.91
C GLY A 261 3.48 -35.38 5.70
N ALA A 262 3.16 -34.19 5.18
CA ALA A 262 4.04 -33.05 5.35
C ALA A 262 4.20 -32.85 6.86
N ASN A 263 5.40 -33.08 7.41
CA ASN A 263 5.68 -32.74 8.78
C ASN A 263 5.72 -31.21 8.86
N LEU A 264 4.69 -30.57 9.39
CA LEU A 264 4.75 -29.13 9.65
C LEU A 264 5.51 -28.90 10.96
N GLU A 265 6.65 -28.21 10.89
CA GLU A 265 7.32 -27.69 12.08
C GLU A 265 6.78 -26.28 12.39
N ASN A 266 6.30 -26.09 13.62
CA ASN A 266 5.92 -24.79 14.13
C ASN A 266 7.13 -24.09 14.76
N VAL A 267 7.38 -22.87 14.31
CA VAL A 267 8.44 -21.98 14.75
C VAL A 267 7.77 -20.78 15.41
N ASP A 268 7.79 -20.76 16.74
CA ASP A 268 7.01 -19.81 17.54
C ASP A 268 7.86 -18.67 18.09
N THR A 269 7.42 -17.43 17.93
CA THR A 269 8.00 -16.27 18.62
C THR A 269 6.96 -15.64 19.52
N TYR A 270 7.17 -15.69 20.83
CA TYR A 270 6.25 -15.10 21.81
C TYR A 270 6.68 -13.69 22.19
N TYR A 271 5.70 -12.83 22.35
CA TYR A 271 5.86 -11.45 22.80
C TYR A 271 5.13 -11.34 24.14
N VAL A 272 5.89 -11.05 25.19
CA VAL A 272 5.37 -11.02 26.56
C VAL A 272 5.33 -9.59 27.04
N TYR A 273 4.16 -9.15 27.48
CA TYR A 273 3.94 -7.81 28.01
C TYR A 273 3.86 -7.88 29.54
N ASN A 274 4.33 -6.83 30.21
CA ASN A 274 4.19 -6.68 31.64
C ASN A 274 2.81 -6.15 32.06
N GLU A 275 2.57 -6.07 33.35
CA GLU A 275 1.33 -5.55 33.94
C GLU A 275 1.05 -4.05 33.65
N TYR A 276 2.00 -3.37 33.00
CA TYR A 276 1.88 -1.98 32.52
C TYR A 276 1.73 -1.91 31.00
N ASP A 277 1.40 -3.01 30.32
CA ASP A 277 1.21 -3.13 28.87
C ASP A 277 2.47 -2.83 28.04
N GLN A 278 3.66 -2.91 28.65
CA GLN A 278 4.95 -2.72 27.98
C GLN A 278 5.53 -4.06 27.54
N LEU A 279 6.13 -4.12 26.35
CA LEU A 279 6.82 -5.31 25.88
C LEU A 279 8.03 -5.59 26.79
N ALA A 280 7.95 -6.68 27.55
CA ALA A 280 8.97 -7.11 28.50
C ALA A 280 9.96 -8.10 27.88
N PHE A 281 9.46 -9.06 27.10
CA PHE A 281 10.29 -10.10 26.48
C PHE A 281 9.84 -10.43 25.05
N VAL A 282 10.81 -10.84 24.24
CA VAL A 282 10.60 -11.57 23.00
C VAL A 282 11.28 -12.93 23.16
N ILE A 283 10.47 -14.00 23.27
CA ILE A 283 10.96 -15.36 23.37
C ILE A 283 11.18 -15.89 21.97
N THR A 284 12.45 -16.15 21.63
CA THR A 284 12.85 -16.61 20.30
C THR A 284 12.36 -18.04 20.02
N PRO A 285 12.33 -18.47 18.75
CA PRO A 285 11.90 -19.82 18.40
C PRO A 285 12.59 -20.95 19.14
N MET A 286 13.91 -20.88 19.26
CA MET A 286 14.68 -21.92 19.96
C MET A 286 14.28 -22.01 21.44
N ALA A 287 14.17 -20.87 22.13
CA ALA A 287 13.74 -20.83 23.52
C ALA A 287 12.29 -21.31 23.69
N SER A 288 11.40 -20.93 22.78
CA SER A 288 10.00 -21.39 22.82
C SER A 288 9.87 -22.91 22.69
N ARG A 289 10.69 -23.52 21.82
CA ARG A 289 10.71 -24.97 21.58
C ARG A 289 11.21 -25.71 22.82
N GLU A 290 12.25 -25.21 23.48
CA GLU A 290 12.74 -25.77 24.75
C GLU A 290 11.67 -25.70 25.85
N LEU A 291 10.98 -24.57 25.99
CA LEU A 291 9.92 -24.39 27.00
C LEU A 291 8.78 -25.41 26.84
N VAL A 292 8.40 -25.75 25.60
CA VAL A 292 7.38 -26.77 25.33
C VAL A 292 7.86 -28.16 25.72
N MET A 293 9.13 -28.50 25.45
CA MET A 293 9.70 -29.81 25.79
C MET A 293 9.80 -30.07 27.30
N PHE A 294 9.95 -29.03 28.13
CA PHE A 294 9.97 -29.19 29.59
C PHE A 294 8.58 -29.36 30.23
N GLN A 295 7.50 -29.24 29.45
CA GLN A 295 6.12 -29.42 29.94
C GLN A 295 5.48 -30.78 29.56
N SER A 296 6.14 -31.58 28.71
CA SER A 296 5.73 -32.93 28.31
C SER A 296 6.43 -34.01 29.12
#